data_AF-A0A7S4HXH2-F1
#
_entry.id   AF-A0A7S4HXH2-F1
#
_cell.length_a   1.000
_cell.length_b   1.000
_cell.length_c   1.000
_cell.angle_alpha   90.00
_cell.angle_beta   90.00
_cell.angle_gamma   90.00
#
_symmetry.space_group_name_H-M   'P 1'
#
loop_
_entity.id
_entity.type
_entity.pdbx_description
1 polymer ?
#
loop_
_entity_poly.entity_id
_entity_poly.type
_entity_poly.pdbx_seq_one_letter_code
_entity_poly.pdbx_strand_id
1 'polypeptide(L)'
;LAGTFPPEIGTFSFLENFLVERGGTAGSIPSQIGQLSRLKKFDVNYNLLTGPLPESIYDLSQLEELDLNDNALTGTISTRIGQLEELRFFQLYRNRVEGSIPSEFGLLTGLEVANFDNNEFKGGMPEEVCQLRDGPDMSPDNMLTSLTADCKDSSEEYYVECEEPDCCSTCF
;
A
#
# COMPACT_ATOMS: atom_id res chain seq x y z
N LEU A 1 22.00 2.22 -8.01
CA LEU A 1 22.46 0.86 -8.37
C LEU A 1 21.48 0.33 -9.39
N ALA A 2 21.83 0.33 -10.68
CA ALA A 2 20.98 -0.30 -11.70
C ALA A 2 21.15 -1.82 -11.59
N GLY A 3 20.04 -2.58 -11.54
CA GLY A 3 20.06 -4.03 -11.34
C GLY A 3 18.69 -4.58 -10.96
N THR A 4 18.61 -5.86 -10.61
CA THR A 4 17.39 -6.51 -10.09
C THR A 4 17.63 -6.94 -8.64
N PHE A 5 16.56 -7.33 -7.93
CA PHE A 5 16.74 -8.02 -6.66
C PHE A 5 17.58 -9.29 -6.83
N PRO A 6 18.56 -9.54 -5.95
CA PRO A 6 19.32 -10.78 -5.98
C PRO A 6 18.45 -11.94 -5.46
N PRO A 7 18.55 -13.15 -6.04
CA PRO A 7 17.80 -14.32 -5.58
C PRO A 7 18.14 -14.71 -4.13
N GLU A 8 19.32 -14.31 -3.63
CA GLU A 8 19.77 -14.56 -2.27
C GLU A 8 19.19 -13.59 -1.23
N ILE A 9 18.31 -12.65 -1.62
CA ILE A 9 17.79 -11.63 -0.68
C ILE A 9 17.19 -12.24 0.59
N GLY A 10 16.51 -13.38 0.49
CA GLY A 10 15.91 -14.06 1.64
C GLY A 10 16.91 -14.67 2.62
N THR A 11 18.20 -14.74 2.28
CA THR A 11 19.25 -15.21 3.19
C THR A 11 19.63 -14.18 4.26
N PHE A 12 19.28 -12.91 4.07
CA PHE A 12 19.58 -11.82 5.00
C PHE A 12 18.52 -11.72 6.11
N SER A 13 18.16 -12.83 6.76
CA SER A 13 17.08 -12.91 7.76
C SER A 13 17.24 -12.02 9.01
N PHE A 14 18.42 -11.42 9.19
CA PHE A 14 18.71 -10.43 10.22
C PHE A 14 18.33 -9.00 9.83
N LEU A 15 17.96 -8.78 8.57
CA LEU A 15 17.72 -7.45 8.05
C LEU A 15 16.44 -6.86 8.64
N GLU A 16 16.58 -5.69 9.26
CA GLU A 16 15.46 -4.93 9.81
C GLU A 16 15.03 -3.81 8.86
N ASN A 17 15.96 -3.25 8.09
CA ASN A 17 15.70 -2.15 7.17
C ASN A 17 16.32 -2.47 5.81
N PHE A 18 15.50 -2.51 4.78
CA PHE A 18 15.94 -2.58 3.39
C PHE A 18 15.53 -1.28 2.70
N LEU A 19 16.52 -0.42 2.45
CA LEU A 19 16.32 0.91 1.88
C LEU A 19 17.11 1.00 0.56
N VAL A 20 16.40 1.06 -0.55
CA VAL A 20 16.99 1.22 -1.88
C VAL A 20 16.18 2.23 -2.65
N GLU A 21 16.48 3.51 -2.49
CA GLU A 21 15.78 4.60 -3.17
C GLU A 21 16.57 5.06 -4.41
N ARG A 22 15.85 5.50 -5.46
CA ARG A 22 16.46 6.17 -6.64
C ARG A 22 17.63 5.38 -7.24
N GLY A 23 17.50 4.06 -7.21
CA GLY A 23 18.57 3.14 -7.58
C GLY A 23 18.59 2.81 -9.07
N GLY A 24 17.41 2.82 -9.70
CA GLY A 24 17.21 2.20 -11.00
C GLY A 24 17.05 0.67 -10.89
N THR A 25 16.66 0.17 -9.71
CA THR A 25 16.36 -1.25 -9.49
C THR A 25 15.14 -1.61 -10.33
N ALA A 26 15.21 -2.67 -11.12
CA ALA A 26 14.18 -3.08 -12.06
C ALA A 26 13.73 -4.52 -11.81
N GLY A 27 12.62 -4.90 -12.46
CA GLY A 27 12.03 -6.23 -12.35
C GLY A 27 11.13 -6.38 -11.12
N SER A 28 10.72 -7.61 -10.83
CA SER A 28 9.77 -7.89 -9.76
C SER A 28 10.42 -8.04 -8.39
N ILE A 29 9.67 -7.71 -7.35
CA ILE A 29 10.03 -8.06 -5.97
C ILE A 29 9.92 -9.60 -5.84
N PRO A 30 11.00 -10.31 -5.47
CA PRO A 30 11.00 -11.76 -5.40
C PRO A 30 10.26 -12.26 -4.15
N SER A 31 9.65 -13.45 -4.22
CA SER A 31 8.93 -14.03 -3.08
C SER A 31 9.83 -14.37 -1.88
N GLN A 32 11.13 -14.46 -2.10
CA GLN A 32 12.13 -14.62 -1.05
C GLN A 32 12.14 -13.44 -0.06
N ILE A 33 11.53 -12.29 -0.38
CA ILE A 33 11.37 -11.18 0.57
C ILE A 33 10.65 -11.61 1.85
N GLY A 34 9.70 -12.56 1.77
CA GLY A 34 8.97 -13.05 2.95
C GLY A 34 9.83 -13.86 3.93
N GLN A 35 11.08 -14.18 3.57
CA GLN A 35 12.03 -14.83 4.47
C GLN A 35 12.70 -13.84 5.45
N LEU A 36 12.54 -12.54 5.23
CA LEU A 36 13.09 -11.48 6.06
C LEU A 36 12.21 -11.20 7.29
N SER A 37 12.02 -12.20 8.15
CA SER A 37 11.06 -12.16 9.26
C SER A 37 11.28 -11.07 10.32
N ARG A 38 12.43 -10.37 10.27
CA ARG A 38 12.75 -9.23 11.14
C ARG A 38 12.59 -7.87 10.45
N LEU A 39 12.19 -7.87 9.18
CA LEU A 39 12.10 -6.65 8.38
C LEU A 39 10.98 -5.77 8.96
N LYS A 40 11.38 -4.56 9.33
CA LYS A 40 10.52 -3.48 9.82
C LYS A 40 10.28 -2.43 8.75
N LYS A 41 11.28 -2.16 7.91
CA LYS A 41 11.18 -1.15 6.85
C LYS A 41 11.60 -1.73 5.51
N PHE A 42 10.69 -1.65 4.55
CA PHE A 42 10.95 -1.94 3.15
C PHE A 42 10.65 -0.70 2.32
N ASP A 43 11.71 0.05 2.02
CA ASP A 43 11.64 1.24 1.18
C ASP A 43 12.39 0.99 -0.13
N VAL A 44 11.64 0.95 -1.21
CA VAL A 44 12.16 0.78 -2.56
C VAL A 44 11.56 1.80 -3.52
N ASN A 45 11.24 2.99 -3.00
CA ASN A 45 10.63 4.05 -3.76
C ASN A 45 11.54 4.58 -4.89
N TYR A 46 10.93 5.24 -5.88
CA TYR A 46 11.64 5.84 -7.02
C TYR A 46 12.55 4.86 -7.78
N ASN A 47 12.04 3.68 -8.11
CA ASN A 47 12.76 2.68 -8.89
C ASN A 47 11.99 2.32 -10.17
N LEU A 48 12.38 1.20 -10.81
CA LEU A 48 11.80 0.69 -12.04
C LEU A 48 11.17 -0.70 -11.79
N LEU A 49 10.66 -0.92 -10.58
CA LEU A 49 10.07 -2.21 -10.19
C LEU A 49 8.77 -2.46 -10.96
N THR A 50 8.54 -3.72 -11.34
CA THR A 50 7.40 -4.15 -12.15
C THR A 50 6.76 -5.42 -11.59
N GLY A 51 5.58 -5.77 -12.11
CA GLY A 51 4.87 -6.98 -11.67
C GLY A 51 4.14 -6.77 -10.34
N PRO A 52 3.47 -7.82 -9.84
CA PRO A 52 2.70 -7.74 -8.59
C PRO A 52 3.58 -7.80 -7.34
N LEU A 53 3.01 -7.34 -6.24
CA LEU A 53 3.54 -7.66 -4.92
C LEU A 53 3.48 -9.18 -4.71
N PRO A 54 4.58 -9.82 -4.28
CA PRO A 54 4.54 -11.25 -4.01
C PRO A 54 3.71 -11.51 -2.75
N GLU A 55 2.88 -12.56 -2.76
CA GLU A 55 2.04 -12.93 -1.59
C GLU A 55 2.82 -13.13 -0.29
N SER A 56 4.10 -13.44 -0.39
CA SER A 56 5.00 -13.59 0.75
C SER A 56 5.35 -12.27 1.45
N ILE A 57 5.11 -11.12 0.83
CA ILE A 57 5.34 -9.82 1.49
C ILE A 57 4.42 -9.67 2.72
N TYR A 58 3.24 -10.30 2.68
CA TYR A 58 2.27 -10.32 3.77
C TYR A 58 2.68 -11.26 4.92
N ASP A 59 3.75 -12.06 4.75
CA ASP A 59 4.31 -12.89 5.84
C ASP A 59 5.22 -12.08 6.78
N LEU A 60 5.52 -10.82 6.45
CA LEU A 60 6.42 -9.95 7.21
C LEU A 60 5.71 -9.31 8.41
N SER A 61 5.39 -10.12 9.42
CA SER A 61 4.56 -9.67 10.57
C SER A 61 5.19 -8.58 11.46
N GLN A 62 6.44 -8.20 11.23
CA GLN A 62 7.12 -7.08 11.92
C GLN A 62 7.22 -5.82 11.06
N LEU A 63 6.64 -5.82 9.86
CA LEU A 63 6.76 -4.72 8.91
C LEU A 63 5.95 -3.52 9.41
N GLU A 64 6.65 -2.41 9.65
CA GLU A 64 6.11 -1.14 10.12
C GLU A 64 5.96 -0.14 8.96
N GLU A 65 6.88 -0.18 7.99
CA GLU A 65 6.91 0.74 6.85
C GLU A 65 7.11 -0.01 5.53
N LEU A 66 6.20 0.25 4.59
CA LEU A 66 6.23 -0.27 3.23
C LEU A 66 6.09 0.90 2.23
N ASP A 67 7.20 1.37 1.69
CA ASP A 67 7.24 2.43 0.68
C ASP A 67 7.62 1.86 -0.70
N LEU A 68 6.65 1.92 -1.61
CA LEU A 68 6.70 1.38 -2.96
C LEU A 68 6.45 2.47 -4.02
N ASN A 69 6.43 3.74 -3.60
CA ASN A 69 6.06 4.86 -4.45
C ASN A 69 6.93 4.98 -5.71
N ASP A 70 6.35 5.57 -6.75
CA ASP A 70 7.07 5.94 -7.97
C ASP A 70 7.81 4.73 -8.59
N ASN A 71 7.05 3.68 -8.87
CA ASN A 71 7.49 2.46 -9.56
C ASN A 71 6.53 2.15 -10.73
N ALA A 72 6.59 0.93 -11.27
CA ALA A 72 5.66 0.43 -12.30
C ALA A 72 5.03 -0.92 -11.87
N LEU A 73 4.75 -1.06 -10.58
CA LEU A 73 4.10 -2.25 -10.00
C LEU A 73 2.67 -2.40 -10.55
N THR A 74 2.21 -3.65 -10.72
CA THR A 74 0.92 -4.01 -11.31
C THR A 74 0.15 -5.00 -10.44
N GLY A 75 -1.01 -5.49 -10.88
CA GLY A 75 -1.79 -6.51 -10.16
C GLY A 75 -2.64 -5.90 -9.05
N THR A 76 -3.12 -6.73 -8.12
CA THR A 76 -4.06 -6.31 -7.06
C THR A 76 -3.42 -6.39 -5.68
N ILE A 77 -3.98 -5.66 -4.71
CA ILE A 77 -3.61 -5.85 -3.28
C ILE A 77 -4.37 -7.07 -2.75
N SER A 78 -3.66 -8.01 -2.12
CA SER A 78 -4.24 -9.18 -1.47
C SER A 78 -4.98 -8.78 -0.18
N THR A 79 -6.06 -9.49 0.14
CA THR A 79 -6.76 -9.38 1.44
C THR A 79 -5.86 -9.71 2.62
N ARG A 80 -4.75 -10.41 2.37
CA ARG A 80 -3.70 -10.69 3.37
C ARG A 80 -3.00 -9.45 3.90
N ILE A 81 -3.21 -8.27 3.32
CA ILE A 81 -2.69 -7.01 3.85
C ILE A 81 -3.02 -6.82 5.33
N GLY A 82 -4.21 -7.26 5.77
CA GLY A 82 -4.63 -7.20 7.18
C GLY A 82 -3.81 -8.07 8.14
N GLN A 83 -2.88 -8.89 7.65
CA GLN A 83 -1.93 -9.66 8.48
C GLN A 83 -0.73 -8.82 8.95
N LEU A 84 -0.49 -7.66 8.33
CA LEU A 84 0.60 -6.76 8.67
C LEU A 84 0.19 -5.84 9.83
N GLU A 85 -0.18 -6.40 10.96
CA GLU A 85 -0.78 -5.68 12.11
C GLU A 85 0.10 -4.53 12.66
N GLU A 86 1.42 -4.61 12.45
CA GLU A 86 2.40 -3.59 12.87
C GLU A 86 2.57 -2.45 11.85
N LEU A 87 1.91 -2.51 10.68
CA LEU A 87 2.10 -1.57 9.59
C LEU A 87 1.51 -0.19 9.93
N ARG A 88 2.37 0.83 9.86
CA ARG A 88 2.04 2.23 10.15
C ARG A 88 2.08 3.09 8.90
N PHE A 89 2.95 2.74 7.96
CA PHE A 89 3.19 3.53 6.77
C PHE A 89 3.08 2.66 5.53
N PHE A 90 2.13 2.97 4.67
CA PHE A 90 1.92 2.28 3.40
C PHE A 90 1.83 3.29 2.25
N GLN A 91 2.74 3.17 1.30
CA GLN A 91 2.86 4.14 0.21
C GLN A 91 2.93 3.37 -1.12
N LEU A 92 1.93 3.60 -1.97
CA LEU A 92 1.81 2.96 -3.28
C LEU A 92 1.57 3.98 -4.42
N TYR A 93 1.71 5.27 -4.11
CA TYR A 93 1.57 6.39 -5.03
C TYR A 93 2.34 6.17 -6.34
N ARG A 94 1.72 6.52 -7.47
CA ARG A 94 2.32 6.45 -8.82
C ARG A 94 2.86 5.06 -9.17
N ASN A 95 1.94 4.12 -9.26
CA ASN A 95 2.16 2.77 -9.79
C ASN A 95 1.07 2.45 -10.83
N ARG A 96 0.85 1.16 -11.14
CA ARG A 96 -0.20 0.67 -12.04
C ARG A 96 -0.98 -0.47 -11.39
N VAL A 97 -1.15 -0.40 -10.07
CA VAL A 97 -1.91 -1.41 -9.33
C VAL A 97 -3.39 -1.22 -9.62
N GLU A 98 -4.09 -2.32 -9.86
CA GLU A 98 -5.48 -2.38 -10.28
C GLU A 98 -6.35 -3.10 -9.25
N GLY A 99 -7.65 -3.22 -9.56
CA GLY A 99 -8.63 -3.85 -8.68
C GLY A 99 -9.16 -2.88 -7.62
N SER A 100 -9.74 -3.40 -6.54
CA SER A 100 -10.26 -2.60 -5.43
C SER A 100 -9.31 -2.62 -4.25
N ILE A 101 -9.34 -1.58 -3.42
CA ILE A 101 -8.70 -1.61 -2.10
C ILE A 101 -9.46 -2.63 -1.22
N PRO A 102 -8.78 -3.64 -0.63
CA PRO A 102 -9.42 -4.62 0.25
C PRO A 102 -9.93 -3.98 1.55
N SER A 103 -11.08 -4.41 2.07
CA SER A 103 -11.60 -3.94 3.37
C SER A 103 -10.72 -4.37 4.54
N GLU A 104 -9.88 -5.39 4.35
CA GLU A 104 -8.90 -5.85 5.34
C GLU A 104 -7.83 -4.82 5.68
N PHE A 105 -7.67 -3.74 4.90
CA PHE A 105 -6.91 -2.57 5.35
C PHE A 105 -7.46 -2.02 6.67
N GLY A 106 -8.78 -2.10 6.92
CA GLY A 106 -9.40 -1.70 8.18
C GLY A 106 -8.97 -2.51 9.41
N LEU A 107 -8.26 -3.63 9.23
CA LEU A 107 -7.64 -4.37 10.33
C LEU A 107 -6.34 -3.72 10.82
N LEU A 108 -5.74 -2.84 10.00
CA LEU A 108 -4.51 -2.12 10.31
C LEU A 108 -4.78 -0.92 11.22
N THR A 109 -5.20 -1.21 12.45
CA THR A 109 -5.61 -0.18 13.42
C THR A 109 -4.49 0.80 13.81
N GLY A 110 -3.22 0.43 13.58
CA GLY A 110 -2.05 1.29 13.77
C GLY A 110 -1.60 2.04 12.53
N LEU A 111 -2.33 1.99 11.41
CA LEU A 111 -1.95 2.66 10.18
C LEU A 111 -2.07 4.19 10.35
N GLU A 112 -0.95 4.88 10.14
CA GLU A 112 -0.84 6.33 10.31
C GLU A 112 -0.82 7.05 8.95
N VAL A 113 -0.27 6.41 7.92
CA VAL A 113 -0.15 6.99 6.58
C VAL A 113 -0.47 5.94 5.52
N ALA A 114 -1.35 6.31 4.59
CA ALA A 114 -1.67 5.53 3.41
C ALA A 114 -1.85 6.44 2.19
N ASN A 115 -1.26 6.06 1.06
CA ASN A 115 -1.48 6.76 -0.21
C ASN A 115 -1.58 5.75 -1.36
N PHE A 116 -2.69 5.82 -2.09
CA PHE A 116 -3.02 4.96 -3.22
C PHE A 116 -3.08 5.73 -4.54
N ASP A 117 -2.88 7.05 -4.53
CA ASP A 117 -3.17 7.91 -5.67
C ASP A 117 -2.30 7.58 -6.89
N ASN A 118 -2.79 7.94 -8.08
CA ASN A 118 -2.13 7.66 -9.35
C ASN A 118 -1.84 6.16 -9.54
N ASN A 119 -2.87 5.34 -9.37
CA ASN A 119 -2.91 3.93 -9.73
C ASN A 119 -4.08 3.64 -10.67
N GLU A 120 -4.37 2.36 -10.91
CA GLU A 120 -5.47 1.88 -11.76
C GLU A 120 -6.59 1.25 -10.90
N PHE A 121 -6.73 1.66 -9.63
CA PHE A 121 -7.76 1.18 -8.72
C PHE A 121 -9.16 1.52 -9.23
N LYS A 122 -10.11 0.64 -8.89
CA LYS A 122 -11.53 0.71 -9.27
C LYS A 122 -12.39 0.45 -8.04
N GLY A 123 -13.61 0.98 -8.08
CA GLY A 123 -14.53 0.93 -6.93
C GLY A 123 -14.29 2.09 -5.97
N GLY A 124 -14.99 2.08 -4.85
CA GLY A 124 -14.85 3.09 -3.79
C GLY A 124 -13.95 2.61 -2.65
N MET A 125 -13.56 3.55 -1.80
CA MET A 125 -12.88 3.22 -0.54
C MET A 125 -13.79 2.36 0.35
N PRO A 126 -13.32 1.22 0.88
CA PRO A 126 -14.10 0.44 1.84
C PRO A 126 -14.38 1.22 3.12
N GLU A 127 -15.58 1.05 3.66
CA GLU A 127 -16.02 1.72 4.88
C GLU A 127 -15.09 1.42 6.06
N GLU A 128 -14.56 0.19 6.13
CA GLU A 128 -13.60 -0.24 7.16
C GLU A 128 -12.30 0.58 7.12
N VAL A 129 -11.86 1.00 5.92
CA VAL A 129 -10.68 1.87 5.77
C VAL A 129 -11.03 3.30 6.15
N CYS A 130 -12.24 3.77 5.80
CA CYS A 130 -12.72 5.07 6.23
C CYS A 130 -12.86 5.19 7.75
N GLN A 131 -13.17 4.10 8.44
CA GLN A 131 -13.25 4.08 9.91
C GLN A 131 -11.89 4.17 10.60
N LEU A 132 -10.79 3.79 9.94
CA LEU A 132 -9.44 4.00 10.47
C LEU A 132 -9.10 5.49 10.64
N ARG A 133 -9.66 6.34 9.76
CA ARG A 133 -9.60 7.79 9.94
C ARG A 133 -10.26 8.19 11.24
N ASP A 134 -11.51 7.78 11.46
CA ASP A 134 -12.36 8.26 12.56
C ASP A 134 -12.11 7.56 13.91
N GLY A 135 -11.04 6.76 14.01
CA GLY A 135 -10.70 5.99 15.19
C GLY A 135 -10.39 6.86 16.42
N PRO A 136 -10.62 6.35 17.65
CA PRO A 136 -10.41 7.09 18.89
C PRO A 136 -8.94 7.41 19.22
N ASP A 137 -8.00 6.83 18.48
CA ASP A 137 -6.54 6.94 18.66
C ASP A 137 -5.88 7.73 17.52
N MET A 138 -6.52 8.82 17.06
CA MET A 138 -5.89 9.77 16.15
C MET A 138 -4.64 10.36 16.81
N SER A 139 -3.48 9.71 16.60
CA SER A 139 -2.18 10.34 16.75
C SER A 139 -2.20 11.67 15.98
N PRO A 140 -1.64 12.76 16.52
CA PRO A 140 -1.52 14.02 15.79
C PRO A 140 -0.73 13.88 14.47
N ASP A 141 0.01 12.78 14.31
CA ASP A 141 0.75 12.42 13.11
C ASP A 141 -0.04 11.52 12.14
N ASN A 142 -1.30 11.16 12.45
CA ASN A 142 -2.17 10.39 11.56
C ASN A 142 -2.52 11.24 10.32
N MET A 143 -1.92 10.89 9.19
CA MET A 143 -2.12 11.55 7.89
C MET A 143 -3.12 10.81 6.99
N LEU A 144 -3.84 9.81 7.50
CA LEU A 144 -4.94 9.14 6.76
C LEU A 144 -6.05 10.11 6.33
N THR A 145 -6.00 11.36 6.77
CA THR A 145 -6.74 12.48 6.15
C THR A 145 -6.55 12.57 4.64
N SER A 146 -5.45 12.08 4.04
CA SER A 146 -5.33 12.00 2.58
C SER A 146 -6.41 11.12 1.93
N LEU A 147 -6.90 10.10 2.65
CA LEU A 147 -7.99 9.22 2.19
C LEU A 147 -9.37 9.89 2.29
N THR A 148 -9.49 11.11 2.84
CA THR A 148 -10.79 11.75 3.12
C THR A 148 -11.59 12.07 1.88
N ALA A 149 -10.95 12.35 0.75
CA ALA A 149 -11.66 12.62 -0.49
C ALA A 149 -12.41 11.39 -1.03
N ASP A 150 -11.96 10.19 -0.65
CA ASP A 150 -12.46 8.93 -1.21
C ASP A 150 -13.48 8.24 -0.30
N CYS A 151 -13.60 8.71 0.95
CA CYS A 151 -14.58 8.25 1.92
C CYS A 151 -15.89 9.00 1.77
N LYS A 152 -17.00 8.28 1.60
CA LYS A 152 -18.34 8.89 1.55
C LYS A 152 -18.59 9.66 2.84
N ASP A 153 -18.78 10.97 2.73
CA ASP A 153 -19.24 11.75 3.87
C ASP A 153 -20.67 11.30 4.20
N SER A 154 -20.87 10.74 5.40
CA SER A 154 -22.18 10.23 5.84
C SER A 154 -23.19 11.35 6.11
N SER A 155 -22.80 12.62 5.97
CA SER A 155 -23.58 13.77 6.40
C SER A 155 -24.11 14.70 5.30
N GLU A 156 -23.71 14.54 4.03
CA GLU A 156 -24.27 15.36 2.94
C GLU A 156 -24.82 14.53 1.78
N GLU A 157 -26.07 14.83 1.44
CA GLU A 157 -26.89 14.28 0.35
C GLU A 157 -26.39 14.68 -1.05
N TYR A 158 -25.09 14.93 -1.23
CA TYR A 158 -24.47 15.12 -2.53
C TYR A 158 -24.02 13.77 -3.10
N TYR A 159 -25.00 12.95 -3.45
CA TYR A 159 -24.76 11.93 -4.45
C TYR A 159 -24.39 12.65 -5.76
N VAL A 160 -23.17 12.45 -6.25
CA VAL A 160 -22.92 12.67 -7.67
C VAL A 160 -23.73 11.58 -8.38
N GLU A 161 -24.93 11.91 -8.86
CA GLU A 161 -25.68 11.05 -9.75
C GLU A 161 -24.94 10.99 -11.09
N CYS A 162 -24.30 9.85 -11.31
CA CYS A 162 -23.58 9.55 -12.52
C CYS A 162 -24.58 9.09 -13.59
N GLU A 163 -25.05 10.02 -14.43
CA GLU A 163 -26.02 9.74 -15.50
C GLU A 163 -25.45 8.91 -16.68
N GLU A 164 -24.16 8.57 -16.64
CA GLU A 164 -23.53 7.61 -17.56
C GLU A 164 -22.90 6.46 -16.75
N PRO A 165 -22.82 5.23 -17.30
CA PRO A 165 -22.28 4.06 -16.59
C PRO A 165 -20.80 4.19 -16.16
N ASP A 166 -20.13 5.29 -16.53
CA ASP A 166 -18.69 5.55 -16.35
C ASP A 166 -18.34 6.84 -15.56
N CYS A 167 -19.27 7.46 -14.83
CA CYS A 167 -18.96 8.55 -13.87
C CYS A 167 -19.00 7.98 -12.43
N CYS A 168 -18.21 8.35 -11.41
CA CYS A 168 -16.95 9.09 -11.26
C CYS A 168 -15.76 8.13 -11.33
N SER A 169 -14.74 8.47 -12.10
CA SER A 169 -13.52 7.65 -12.27
C SER A 169 -12.29 8.17 -11.51
N THR A 170 -12.43 9.22 -10.68
CA THR A 170 -11.32 9.75 -9.86
C THR A 170 -11.79 10.06 -8.44
N CYS A 171 -11.34 9.20 -7.53
CA CYS A 171 -11.02 9.44 -6.13
C CYS A 171 -9.92 8.40 -5.82
N PHE A 172 -8.83 8.49 -6.61
CA PHE A 172 -7.46 7.92 -6.55
C PHE A 172 -6.67 8.54 -7.72
#